data_AF-A0A417WS92-F1
#
_entry.id   AF-A0A417WS92-F1
#
_cell.length_a   1.000
_cell.length_b   1.000
_cell.length_c   1.000
_cell.angle_alpha   90.00
_cell.angle_beta   90.00
_cell.angle_gamma   90.00
#
_symmetry.space_group_name_H-M   'P 1'
#
loop_
_entity.id
_entity.type
_entity.pdbx_description
1 polymer ?
#
loop_
_entity_poly.entity_id
_entity_poly.type
_entity_poly.pdbx_seq_one_letter_code
_entity_poly.pdbx_strand_id
1 'polypeptide(L)'
;MDALKQQIQTNVTAMNFQDVISCPTAENQLTEPDFAGIASQIYTEPVNATLDPDNGYSVVASKNGTSMDADSAKAEYESAEENTDITIPFTFTEPEITTEKMNANLFKDTLGSYSSSAAGGTSGRIHNVGLTASICNGQIVLPGETFSFNGVVGDTTAEKGYQEAAGYQDGKVVQVLGGGECQVSSTLFSAILYTDLDVLERANHSMPVHYVPSGMDATVFWDSPDFKFENNHKYPVKIVMNMDSSDTLTVKILGTKENDYTIEPRVEQIDEMSNVTYRDYKDASGNVVKSESVCASKYKPLNSGS
;
A
#
# COMPACT_ATOMS: atom_id res chain seq x y z
N MET A 1 15.15 -49.66 44.24
CA MET A 1 16.47 -49.48 44.88
C MET A 1 16.67 -50.36 46.11
N ASP A 2 15.70 -50.42 47.03
CA ASP A 2 15.85 -51.14 48.31
C ASP A 2 15.91 -52.67 48.18
N ALA A 3 15.13 -53.25 47.26
CA ALA A 3 15.17 -54.69 46.97
C ALA A 3 16.53 -55.14 46.42
N LEU A 4 17.15 -54.35 45.52
CA LEU A 4 18.49 -54.65 44.98
C LEU A 4 19.55 -54.63 46.09
N LYS A 5 19.53 -53.61 46.96
CA LYS A 5 20.44 -53.52 48.10
C LYS A 5 20.29 -54.72 49.05
N GLN A 6 19.06 -55.14 49.30
CA GLN A 6 18.76 -56.29 50.15
C GLN A 6 19.23 -57.61 49.51
N GLN A 7 19.10 -57.76 48.20
CA GLN A 7 19.60 -58.92 47.45
C GLN A 7 21.13 -59.00 47.51
N ILE A 8 21.82 -57.86 47.29
CA ILE A 8 23.27 -57.76 47.41
C ILE A 8 23.73 -58.10 48.83
N GLN A 9 23.09 -57.53 49.85
CA GLN A 9 23.41 -57.81 51.25
C GLN A 9 23.21 -59.29 51.62
N THR A 10 22.15 -59.92 51.10
CA THR A 10 21.87 -61.34 51.32
C THR A 10 22.96 -62.22 50.71
N ASN A 11 23.34 -61.96 49.45
CA ASN A 11 24.36 -62.75 48.75
C ASN A 11 25.75 -62.57 49.37
N VAL A 12 26.10 -61.34 49.79
CA VAL A 12 27.35 -61.06 50.51
C VAL A 12 27.40 -61.78 51.85
N THR A 13 26.30 -61.77 52.61
CA THR A 13 26.22 -62.45 53.93
C THR A 13 26.30 -63.96 53.79
N ALA A 14 25.75 -64.52 52.71
CA ALA A 14 25.80 -65.95 52.40
C ALA A 14 27.12 -66.40 51.71
N MET A 15 28.08 -65.49 51.51
CA MET A 15 29.31 -65.72 50.73
C MET A 15 29.05 -66.26 49.30
N ASN A 16 27.89 -65.95 48.71
CA ASN A 16 27.54 -66.36 47.35
C ASN A 16 27.87 -65.25 46.35
N PHE A 17 29.07 -65.33 45.75
CA PHE A 17 29.57 -64.32 44.81
C PHE A 17 29.40 -64.70 43.33
N GLN A 18 28.83 -65.87 43.03
CA GLN A 18 28.60 -66.33 41.66
C GLN A 18 27.19 -66.01 41.14
N ASP A 19 26.28 -65.63 42.03
CA ASP A 19 24.93 -65.20 41.66
C ASP A 19 24.95 -63.89 40.87
N VAL A 20 24.35 -63.91 39.68
CA VAL A 20 24.14 -62.72 38.86
C VAL A 20 22.86 -62.03 39.34
N ILE A 21 23.01 -60.85 39.94
CA ILE A 21 21.88 -60.02 40.36
C ILE A 21 21.57 -59.02 39.24
N SER A 22 20.34 -59.07 38.72
CA SER A 22 19.86 -58.06 37.77
C SER A 22 19.75 -56.71 38.48
N CYS A 23 20.48 -55.71 37.99
CA CYS A 23 20.36 -54.34 38.48
C CYS A 23 19.14 -53.69 37.81
N PRO A 24 18.06 -53.36 38.54
CA PRO A 24 16.97 -52.58 37.96
C PRO A 24 17.50 -51.23 37.49
N THR A 25 17.55 -51.05 36.18
CA THR A 25 17.69 -49.74 35.56
C THR A 25 16.37 -49.01 35.76
N ALA A 26 16.44 -47.76 36.22
CA ALA A 26 15.31 -46.86 36.03
C ALA A 26 15.34 -46.45 34.56
N GLU A 27 14.33 -46.83 33.79
CA GLU A 27 13.99 -46.05 32.61
C GLU A 27 13.59 -44.67 33.12
N ASN A 28 14.56 -43.74 33.14
CA ASN A 28 14.17 -42.36 32.98
C ASN A 28 13.58 -42.32 31.57
N GLN A 29 12.25 -42.36 31.46
CA GLN A 29 11.59 -42.00 30.21
C GLN A 29 12.06 -40.57 29.93
N LEU A 30 13.01 -40.44 29.01
CA LEU A 30 13.31 -39.16 28.40
C LEU A 30 11.97 -38.67 27.84
N THR A 31 11.49 -37.56 28.37
CA THR A 31 10.31 -36.91 27.79
C THR A 31 10.69 -36.50 26.38
N GLU A 32 10.00 -37.07 25.40
CA GLU A 32 10.16 -36.69 24.00
C GLU A 32 10.08 -35.16 23.88
N PRO A 33 11.01 -34.51 23.15
CA PRO A 33 10.92 -33.09 22.89
C PRO A 33 9.59 -32.73 22.22
N ASP A 34 8.99 -31.61 22.62
CA ASP A 34 7.79 -31.08 21.96
C ASP A 34 8.18 -30.38 20.65
N PHE A 35 8.35 -31.17 19.59
CA PHE A 35 8.74 -30.64 18.26
C PHE A 35 7.72 -29.65 17.70
N ALA A 36 6.43 -29.85 17.97
CA ALA A 36 5.38 -28.93 17.55
C ALA A 36 5.47 -27.59 18.30
N GLY A 37 5.68 -27.62 19.62
CA GLY A 37 5.91 -26.43 20.43
C GLY A 37 7.18 -25.69 20.03
N ILE A 38 8.27 -26.41 19.74
CA ILE A 38 9.52 -25.83 19.24
C ILE A 38 9.31 -25.17 17.87
N ALA A 39 8.63 -25.87 16.93
CA ALA A 39 8.31 -25.32 15.61
C ALA A 39 7.48 -24.03 15.73
N SER A 40 6.50 -24.00 16.64
CA SER A 40 5.68 -22.81 16.89
C SER A 40 6.48 -21.64 17.49
N GLN A 41 7.51 -21.89 18.29
CA GLN A 41 8.35 -20.82 18.86
C GLN A 41 9.34 -20.26 17.84
N ILE A 42 9.78 -21.07 16.88
CA ILE A 42 10.69 -20.66 15.81
C ILE A 42 9.92 -19.96 14.68
N TYR A 43 8.65 -20.34 14.48
CA TYR A 43 7.87 -19.84 13.36
C TYR A 43 7.73 -18.31 13.37
N THR A 44 8.19 -17.69 12.30
CA THR A 44 7.92 -16.28 12.00
C THR A 44 7.53 -16.13 10.55
N GLU A 45 6.52 -15.30 10.28
CA GLU A 45 6.17 -14.94 8.91
C GLU A 45 7.20 -13.97 8.31
N PRO A 46 7.47 -14.07 7.00
CA PRO A 46 8.29 -13.08 6.32
C PRO A 46 7.60 -11.71 6.33
N VAL A 47 8.39 -10.66 6.53
CA VAL A 47 7.91 -9.27 6.55
C VAL A 47 8.55 -8.51 5.39
N ASN A 48 7.73 -7.94 4.52
CA ASN A 48 8.18 -7.11 3.41
C ASN A 48 8.90 -5.85 3.89
N ALA A 49 9.87 -5.39 3.11
CA ALA A 49 10.41 -4.05 3.28
C ALA A 49 9.32 -3.01 3.01
N THR A 50 9.33 -1.91 3.76
CA THR A 50 8.38 -0.80 3.63
C THR A 50 9.09 0.54 3.90
N LEU A 51 8.35 1.64 3.96
CA LEU A 51 8.87 2.94 4.38
C LEU A 51 8.28 3.33 5.75
N ASP A 52 9.07 4.01 6.54
CA ASP A 52 8.67 4.52 7.85
C ASP A 52 8.14 5.97 7.73
N PRO A 53 6.82 6.22 7.79
CA PRO A 53 6.26 7.56 7.66
C PRO A 53 6.69 8.51 8.79
N ASP A 54 7.02 7.97 9.97
CA ASP A 54 7.44 8.76 11.14
C ASP A 54 8.94 9.11 11.10
N ASN A 55 9.71 8.45 10.22
CA ASN A 55 11.14 8.69 10.04
C ASN A 55 11.47 9.13 8.60
N GLY A 56 10.68 10.08 8.07
CA GLY A 56 10.95 10.69 6.77
C GLY A 56 10.90 9.71 5.60
N TYR A 57 10.06 8.67 5.70
CA TYR A 57 9.94 7.58 4.72
C TYR A 57 11.26 6.84 4.46
N SER A 58 12.10 6.68 5.49
CA SER A 58 13.28 5.82 5.42
C SER A 58 12.88 4.35 5.22
N VAL A 59 13.70 3.58 4.50
CA VAL A 59 13.41 2.16 4.23
C VAL A 59 13.52 1.33 5.51
N VAL A 60 12.44 0.65 5.86
CA VAL A 60 12.40 -0.40 6.89
C VAL A 60 12.78 -1.72 6.23
N ALA A 61 13.84 -2.35 6.76
CA ALA A 61 14.36 -3.59 6.21
C ALA A 61 13.35 -4.75 6.32
N SER A 62 13.28 -5.54 5.26
CA SER A 62 12.55 -6.79 5.20
C SER A 62 13.12 -7.83 6.17
N LYS A 63 12.28 -8.74 6.67
CA LYS A 63 12.71 -9.86 7.53
C LYS A 63 12.30 -11.18 6.90
N ASN A 64 13.23 -12.14 6.87
CA ASN A 64 12.93 -13.49 6.42
C ASN A 64 12.05 -14.19 7.45
N GLY A 65 11.07 -14.94 6.95
CA GLY A 65 10.32 -15.88 7.76
C GLY A 65 11.18 -17.09 8.10
N THR A 66 10.90 -17.72 9.22
CA THR A 66 11.55 -18.96 9.65
C THR A 66 10.50 -20.01 9.96
N SER A 67 10.78 -21.25 9.60
CA SER A 67 9.94 -22.40 9.96
C SER A 67 10.79 -23.65 10.14
N MET A 68 10.25 -24.62 10.87
CA MET A 68 10.82 -25.94 11.07
C MET A 68 9.73 -26.97 10.81
N ASP A 69 10.07 -28.04 10.09
CA ASP A 69 9.19 -29.19 9.94
C ASP A 69 9.29 -30.07 11.19
N ALA A 70 8.23 -30.07 12.00
CA ALA A 70 8.18 -30.82 13.26
C ALA A 70 8.20 -32.33 13.05
N ASP A 71 7.56 -32.84 12.00
CA ASP A 71 7.49 -34.27 11.71
C ASP A 71 8.85 -34.78 11.22
N SER A 72 9.49 -34.03 10.33
CA SER A 72 10.86 -34.33 9.90
C SER A 72 11.85 -34.25 11.08
N ALA A 73 11.71 -33.24 11.95
CA ALA A 73 12.56 -33.10 13.13
C ALA A 73 12.41 -34.27 14.11
N LYS A 74 11.17 -34.73 14.31
CA LYS A 74 10.86 -35.90 15.13
C LYS A 74 11.45 -37.17 14.53
N ALA A 75 11.32 -37.39 13.22
CA ALA A 75 11.89 -38.56 12.56
C ALA A 75 13.42 -38.61 12.67
N GLU A 76 14.10 -37.48 12.49
CA GLU A 76 15.55 -37.37 12.70
C GLU A 76 15.94 -37.72 14.15
N TYR A 77 15.20 -37.20 15.14
CA TYR A 77 15.40 -37.52 16.56
C TYR A 77 15.21 -39.02 16.87
N GLU A 78 14.16 -39.65 16.34
CA GLU A 78 13.89 -41.07 16.55
C GLU A 78 14.93 -41.98 15.90
N SER A 79 15.60 -41.51 14.84
CA SER A 79 16.62 -42.27 14.11
C SER A 79 18.05 -42.12 14.66
N ALA A 80 18.26 -41.18 15.58
CA ALA A 80 19.59 -40.85 16.10
C ALA A 80 20.13 -41.88 17.10
N GLU A 81 21.44 -42.12 17.06
CA GLU A 81 22.10 -43.00 18.03
C GLU A 81 22.22 -42.32 19.40
N GLU A 82 22.23 -43.11 20.49
CA GLU A 82 22.41 -42.57 21.84
C GLU A 82 23.72 -41.77 21.95
N ASN A 83 23.66 -40.62 22.61
CA ASN A 83 24.78 -39.68 22.80
C ASN A 83 25.31 -39.07 21.49
N THR A 84 24.45 -38.88 20.49
CA THR A 84 24.76 -38.11 19.28
C THR A 84 23.97 -36.79 19.22
N ASP A 85 24.56 -35.80 18.54
CA ASP A 85 23.91 -34.53 18.26
C ASP A 85 23.10 -34.63 16.95
N ILE A 86 21.84 -34.20 16.97
CA ILE A 86 21.01 -34.04 15.78
C ILE A 86 20.97 -32.57 15.35
N THR A 87 21.02 -32.34 14.03
CA THR A 87 20.87 -30.99 13.46
C THR A 87 19.55 -30.92 12.72
N ILE A 88 18.62 -30.11 13.21
CA ILE A 88 17.35 -29.89 12.54
C ILE A 88 17.45 -28.64 11.66
N PRO A 89 17.33 -28.76 10.32
CA PRO A 89 17.43 -27.61 9.44
C PRO A 89 16.19 -26.73 9.56
N PHE A 90 16.39 -25.41 9.55
CA PHE A 90 15.31 -24.45 9.40
C PHE A 90 15.11 -24.09 7.94
N THR A 91 13.86 -23.84 7.57
CA THR A 91 13.51 -23.26 6.29
C THR A 91 13.39 -21.75 6.46
N PHE A 92 14.14 -21.01 5.65
CA PHE A 92 14.01 -19.57 5.55
C PHE A 92 13.15 -19.23 4.34
N THR A 93 12.12 -18.43 4.56
CA THR A 93 11.27 -17.91 3.48
C THR A 93 11.56 -16.44 3.29
N GLU A 94 12.03 -16.05 2.11
CA GLU A 94 12.23 -14.64 1.80
C GLU A 94 10.89 -13.92 1.65
N PRO A 95 10.79 -12.66 2.09
CA PRO A 95 9.63 -11.84 1.82
C PRO A 95 9.52 -11.54 0.33
N GLU A 96 8.29 -11.31 -0.12
CA GLU A 96 8.01 -10.98 -1.52
C GLU A 96 8.81 -9.74 -1.96
N ILE A 97 8.81 -8.70 -1.11
CA ILE A 97 9.59 -7.48 -1.26
C ILE A 97 10.72 -7.48 -0.24
N THR A 98 11.90 -7.86 -0.71
CA THR A 98 13.14 -7.73 0.05
C THR A 98 13.59 -6.27 0.11
N THR A 99 14.45 -5.94 1.08
CA THR A 99 15.08 -4.61 1.18
C THR A 99 15.79 -4.21 -0.11
N GLU A 100 16.45 -5.15 -0.79
CA GLU A 100 17.09 -4.91 -2.09
C GLU A 100 16.06 -4.58 -3.18
N LYS A 101 14.98 -5.36 -3.28
CA LYS A 101 13.89 -5.10 -4.23
C LYS A 101 13.22 -3.74 -3.98
N MET A 102 12.99 -3.38 -2.72
CA MET A 102 12.46 -2.07 -2.36
C MET A 102 13.37 -0.95 -2.87
N ASN A 103 14.66 -0.97 -2.52
CA ASN A 103 15.61 0.05 -2.94
C ASN A 103 15.76 0.15 -4.48
N ALA A 104 15.70 -0.98 -5.18
CA ALA A 104 15.85 -1.00 -6.63
C ALA A 104 14.63 -0.47 -7.41
N ASN A 105 13.43 -0.51 -6.80
CA ASN A 105 12.18 -0.21 -7.48
C ASN A 105 11.44 1.02 -6.93
N LEU A 106 11.85 1.55 -5.78
CA LEU A 106 11.19 2.68 -5.13
C LEU A 106 11.06 3.90 -6.06
N PHE A 107 9.82 4.27 -6.38
CA PHE A 107 9.46 5.41 -7.25
C PHE A 107 10.16 5.44 -8.62
N LYS A 108 10.54 4.26 -9.13
CA LYS A 108 11.30 4.08 -10.37
C LYS A 108 10.54 4.54 -11.62
N ASP A 109 9.23 4.32 -11.64
CA ASP A 109 8.38 4.48 -12.81
C ASP A 109 7.41 5.65 -12.64
N THR A 110 7.05 6.31 -13.74
CA THR A 110 5.89 7.20 -13.78
C THR A 110 4.68 6.37 -14.19
N LEU A 111 3.78 6.11 -13.23
CA LEU A 111 2.57 5.32 -13.44
C LEU A 111 1.52 6.11 -14.22
N GLY A 112 1.38 7.40 -13.91
CA GLY A 112 0.40 8.27 -14.55
C GLY A 112 0.86 9.72 -14.53
N SER A 113 0.41 10.50 -15.51
CA SER A 113 0.72 11.92 -15.60
C SER A 113 -0.40 12.67 -16.29
N TYR A 114 -0.72 13.86 -15.78
CA TYR A 114 -1.65 14.77 -16.44
C TYR A 114 -1.27 16.22 -16.18
N SER A 115 -1.61 17.11 -17.12
CA SER A 115 -1.36 18.54 -16.98
C SER A 115 -2.62 19.33 -17.29
N SER A 116 -2.86 20.38 -16.52
CA SER A 116 -3.94 21.34 -16.77
C SER A 116 -3.42 22.77 -16.66
N SER A 117 -3.91 23.66 -17.52
CA SER A 117 -3.49 25.06 -17.51
C SER A 117 -4.39 25.91 -16.62
N ALA A 118 -3.78 26.74 -15.77
CA ALA A 118 -4.45 27.81 -15.04
C ALA A 118 -4.23 29.19 -15.70
N ALA A 119 -3.55 29.23 -16.85
CA ALA A 119 -3.26 30.46 -17.57
C ALA A 119 -4.55 31.22 -17.92
N GLY A 120 -4.47 32.55 -17.84
CA GLY A 120 -5.64 33.43 -18.02
C GLY A 120 -6.55 33.51 -16.80
N GLY A 121 -6.27 32.76 -15.72
CA GLY A 121 -6.88 32.97 -14.42
C GLY A 121 -6.46 34.29 -13.75
N THR A 122 -7.21 34.70 -12.74
CA THR A 122 -6.78 35.82 -11.88
C THR A 122 -5.51 35.45 -11.11
N SER A 123 -4.73 36.44 -10.68
CA SER A 123 -3.53 36.21 -9.88
C SER A 123 -3.82 35.40 -8.61
N GLY A 124 -4.94 35.66 -7.94
CA GLY A 124 -5.38 34.90 -6.77
C GLY A 124 -5.68 33.45 -7.08
N ARG A 125 -6.32 33.16 -8.22
CA ARG A 125 -6.60 31.79 -8.66
C ARG A 125 -5.31 31.02 -8.95
N ILE A 126 -4.39 31.61 -9.72
CA ILE A 126 -3.11 31.00 -10.07
C ILE A 126 -2.30 30.72 -8.80
N HIS A 127 -2.26 31.68 -7.87
CA HIS A 127 -1.64 31.53 -6.56
C HIS A 127 -2.24 30.37 -5.77
N ASN A 128 -3.57 30.27 -5.67
CA ASN A 128 -4.25 29.19 -4.95
C ASN A 128 -3.97 27.80 -5.55
N VAL A 129 -3.95 27.69 -6.88
CA VAL A 129 -3.59 26.44 -7.58
C VAL A 129 -2.15 26.04 -7.23
N GLY A 130 -1.20 26.98 -7.31
CA GLY A 130 0.20 26.73 -6.96
C GLY A 130 0.40 26.36 -5.50
N LEU A 131 -0.27 27.06 -4.58
CA LEU A 131 -0.23 26.79 -3.14
C LEU A 131 -0.78 25.39 -2.83
N THR A 132 -1.96 25.06 -3.34
CA THR A 132 -2.58 23.74 -3.11
C THR A 132 -1.72 22.63 -3.70
N ALA A 133 -1.19 22.81 -4.92
CA ALA A 133 -0.27 21.86 -5.52
C ALA A 133 1.00 21.66 -4.69
N SER A 134 1.53 22.72 -4.06
CA SER A 134 2.72 22.63 -3.20
C SER A 134 2.46 21.83 -1.92
N ILE A 135 1.25 21.88 -1.36
CA ILE A 135 0.85 21.12 -0.17
C ILE A 135 0.72 19.62 -0.51
N CYS A 136 0.13 19.31 -1.67
CA CYS A 136 -0.02 17.94 -2.13
C CYS A 136 1.27 17.34 -2.74
N ASN A 137 2.24 18.17 -3.12
CA ASN A 137 3.48 17.71 -3.73
C ASN A 137 4.33 16.93 -2.72
N GLY A 138 4.78 15.75 -3.12
CA GLY A 138 5.69 14.92 -2.34
C GLY A 138 5.00 13.93 -1.40
N GLN A 139 3.66 13.94 -1.32
CA GLN A 139 2.89 12.99 -0.54
C GLN A 139 3.18 11.56 -1.00
N ILE A 140 3.45 10.68 -0.05
CA ILE A 140 3.70 9.25 -0.27
C ILE A 140 2.53 8.48 0.31
N VAL A 141 2.00 7.54 -0.46
CA VAL A 141 0.89 6.66 -0.07
C VAL A 141 1.43 5.24 -0.02
N LEU A 142 1.50 4.66 1.17
CA LEU A 142 2.00 3.30 1.39
C LEU A 142 1.01 2.24 0.86
N PRO A 143 1.46 1.00 0.61
CA PRO A 143 0.56 -0.11 0.28
C PRO A 143 -0.60 -0.23 1.28
N GLY A 144 -1.83 -0.27 0.77
CA GLY A 144 -3.08 -0.30 1.54
C GLY A 144 -3.50 1.03 2.18
N GLU A 145 -2.72 2.11 2.01
CA GLU A 145 -3.06 3.44 2.53
C GLU A 145 -3.99 4.19 1.56
N THR A 146 -4.89 4.98 2.14
CA THR A 146 -5.78 5.89 1.40
C THR A 146 -5.24 7.31 1.43
N PHE A 147 -5.08 7.92 0.25
CA PHE A 147 -4.93 9.36 0.12
C PHE A 147 -6.30 10.04 0.19
N SER A 148 -6.40 11.13 0.97
CA SER A 148 -7.56 12.02 1.01
C SER A 148 -7.10 13.44 0.67
N PHE A 149 -7.70 14.03 -0.38
CA PHE A 149 -7.34 15.38 -0.81
C PHE A 149 -7.62 16.40 0.28
N ASN A 150 -8.84 16.37 0.84
CA ASN A 150 -9.23 17.24 1.95
C ASN A 150 -8.39 16.96 3.20
N GLY A 151 -8.05 15.70 3.48
CA GLY A 151 -7.19 15.34 4.62
C GLY A 151 -5.79 15.97 4.55
N VAL A 152 -5.27 16.16 3.33
CA VAL A 152 -3.95 16.78 3.09
C VAL A 152 -4.04 18.31 3.01
N VAL A 153 -5.02 18.85 2.28
CA VAL A 153 -5.14 20.31 2.04
C VAL A 153 -5.76 21.04 3.24
N GLY A 154 -6.77 20.44 3.85
CA GLY A 154 -7.56 21.07 4.90
C GLY A 154 -8.44 22.22 4.40
N ASP A 155 -8.98 23.00 5.35
CA ASP A 155 -9.74 24.22 5.04
C ASP A 155 -8.89 25.28 4.31
N THR A 156 -9.47 26.03 3.38
CA THR A 156 -8.77 27.04 2.56
C THR A 156 -8.95 28.45 3.12
N THR A 157 -8.18 28.79 4.16
CA THR A 157 -8.30 30.08 4.86
C THR A 157 -7.25 31.11 4.45
N ALA A 158 -7.52 32.39 4.71
CA ALA A 158 -6.58 33.48 4.44
C ALA A 158 -5.28 33.34 5.26
N GLU A 159 -5.35 32.79 6.48
CA GLU A 159 -4.18 32.53 7.34
C GLU A 159 -3.23 31.49 6.73
N LYS A 160 -3.77 30.53 5.97
CA LYS A 160 -2.98 29.57 5.20
C LYS A 160 -2.43 30.16 3.89
N GLY A 161 -2.72 31.43 3.60
CA GLY A 161 -2.24 32.15 2.44
C GLY A 161 -3.14 32.04 1.21
N TYR A 162 -4.36 31.50 1.34
CA TYR A 162 -5.32 31.49 0.25
C TYR A 162 -5.86 32.89 -0.04
N GLN A 163 -6.06 33.16 -1.34
CA GLN A 163 -6.61 34.42 -1.84
C GLN A 163 -8.04 34.23 -2.33
N GLU A 164 -8.81 35.31 -2.36
CA GLU A 164 -10.13 35.28 -2.99
C GLU A 164 -9.98 35.07 -4.50
N ALA A 165 -10.73 34.11 -5.02
CA ALA A 165 -10.84 33.83 -6.43
C ALA A 165 -12.25 33.33 -6.77
N ALA A 166 -12.61 33.39 -8.04
CA ALA A 166 -13.88 32.87 -8.52
C ALA A 166 -13.99 31.37 -8.23
N GLY A 167 -15.01 30.98 -7.48
CA GLY A 167 -15.46 29.61 -7.27
C GLY A 167 -16.93 29.46 -7.63
N TYR A 168 -17.39 28.22 -7.69
CA TYR A 168 -18.79 27.90 -7.94
C TYR A 168 -19.46 27.46 -6.64
N GLN A 169 -20.49 28.17 -6.22
CA GLN A 169 -21.31 27.80 -5.06
C GLN A 169 -22.79 27.94 -5.45
N ASP A 170 -23.57 26.89 -5.21
CA ASP A 170 -25.02 26.83 -5.51
C ASP A 170 -25.39 27.28 -6.95
N GLY A 171 -24.56 26.92 -7.92
CA GLY A 171 -24.76 27.27 -9.33
C GLY A 171 -24.46 28.73 -9.68
N LYS A 172 -23.82 29.49 -8.79
CA LYS A 172 -23.37 30.87 -9.03
C LYS A 172 -21.85 30.97 -8.94
N VAL A 173 -21.28 31.92 -9.68
CA VAL A 173 -19.89 32.33 -9.51
C VAL A 173 -19.81 33.29 -8.34
N VAL A 174 -19.09 32.91 -7.29
CA VAL A 174 -18.85 33.70 -6.08
C VAL A 174 -17.35 33.84 -5.84
N GLN A 175 -16.92 34.90 -5.15
CA GLN A 175 -15.54 34.98 -4.66
C GLN A 175 -15.43 34.12 -3.41
N VAL A 176 -14.52 33.15 -3.44
CA VAL A 176 -14.23 32.27 -2.31
C VAL A 176 -12.73 32.24 -2.08
N LEU A 177 -12.33 32.11 -0.82
CA LEU A 177 -10.97 31.69 -0.49
C LEU A 177 -10.78 30.26 -1.03
N GLY A 178 -9.60 29.96 -1.56
CA GLY A 178 -9.33 28.64 -2.13
C GLY A 178 -9.80 28.42 -3.56
N GLY A 179 -10.43 29.42 -4.21
CA GLY A 179 -10.84 29.31 -5.61
C GLY A 179 -9.68 28.87 -6.51
N GLY A 180 -9.78 27.67 -7.08
CA GLY A 180 -8.71 27.01 -7.84
C GLY A 180 -8.32 25.61 -7.33
N GLU A 181 -8.60 25.26 -6.07
CA GLU A 181 -8.25 23.94 -5.52
C GLU A 181 -8.85 22.76 -6.29
N CYS A 182 -10.09 22.92 -6.77
CA CYS A 182 -10.80 21.93 -7.59
C CYS A 182 -10.09 21.61 -8.91
N GLN A 183 -9.26 22.53 -9.44
CA GLN A 183 -8.40 22.23 -10.57
C GLN A 183 -7.28 21.27 -10.16
N VAL A 184 -6.71 21.43 -8.96
CA VAL A 184 -5.64 20.56 -8.47
C VAL A 184 -6.15 19.14 -8.24
N SER A 185 -7.30 18.99 -7.54
CA SER A 185 -7.94 17.68 -7.35
C SER A 185 -8.33 17.03 -8.68
N SER A 186 -8.84 17.79 -9.64
CA SER A 186 -9.20 17.27 -10.97
C SER A 186 -7.97 16.86 -11.79
N THR A 187 -6.86 17.61 -11.69
CA THR A 187 -5.61 17.27 -12.38
C THR A 187 -4.99 16.01 -11.77
N LEU A 188 -5.06 15.88 -10.43
CA LEU A 188 -4.65 14.68 -9.72
C LEU A 188 -5.51 13.48 -10.13
N PHE A 189 -6.84 13.60 -10.09
CA PHE A 189 -7.73 12.53 -10.55
C PHE A 189 -7.46 12.14 -12.00
N SER A 190 -7.27 13.12 -12.89
CA SER A 190 -6.90 12.87 -14.28
C SER A 190 -5.58 12.09 -14.42
N ALA A 191 -4.56 12.37 -13.58
CA ALA A 191 -3.33 11.58 -13.56
C ALA A 191 -3.55 10.17 -13.00
N ILE A 192 -4.38 10.03 -11.95
CA ILE A 192 -4.78 8.74 -11.37
C ILE A 192 -5.52 7.86 -12.38
N LEU A 193 -6.28 8.44 -13.32
CA LEU A 193 -6.95 7.67 -14.37
C LEU A 193 -5.98 6.92 -15.31
N TYR A 194 -4.70 7.30 -15.38
CA TYR A 194 -3.65 6.57 -16.11
C TYR A 194 -2.98 5.47 -15.28
N THR A 195 -3.41 5.28 -14.03
CA THR A 195 -2.90 4.25 -13.11
C THR A 195 -3.97 3.20 -12.83
N ASP A 196 -3.60 2.09 -12.22
CA ASP A 196 -4.48 1.06 -11.66
C ASP A 196 -4.80 1.27 -10.17
N LEU A 197 -4.51 2.46 -9.62
CA LEU A 197 -4.87 2.84 -8.25
C LEU A 197 -6.40 2.91 -8.07
N ASP A 198 -6.90 2.40 -6.96
CA ASP A 198 -8.33 2.30 -6.69
C ASP A 198 -8.92 3.66 -6.29
N VAL A 199 -9.92 4.12 -7.03
CA VAL A 199 -10.64 5.37 -6.72
C VAL A 199 -11.76 5.06 -5.74
N LEU A 200 -11.61 5.52 -4.50
CA LEU A 200 -12.56 5.24 -3.42
C LEU A 200 -13.68 6.28 -3.33
N GLU A 201 -13.36 7.55 -3.55
CA GLU A 201 -14.32 8.65 -3.50
C GLU A 201 -14.01 9.66 -4.60
N ARG A 202 -15.02 10.00 -5.40
CA ARG A 202 -14.94 11.06 -6.40
C ARG A 202 -16.33 11.60 -6.67
N ALA A 203 -16.45 12.93 -6.68
CA ALA A 203 -17.63 13.64 -7.18
C ALA A 203 -17.27 14.47 -8.44
N ASN A 204 -18.19 14.57 -9.40
CA ASN A 204 -18.05 15.52 -10.51
C ASN A 204 -18.59 16.90 -10.12
N HIS A 205 -18.07 17.94 -10.76
CA HIS A 205 -18.62 19.30 -10.66
C HIS A 205 -20.06 19.31 -11.18
N SER A 206 -20.88 20.21 -10.63
CA SER A 206 -22.24 20.39 -11.13
C SER A 206 -22.30 20.88 -12.59
N MET A 207 -21.24 21.51 -13.10
CA MET A 207 -21.13 22.01 -14.46
C MET A 207 -19.77 21.61 -15.04
N PRO A 208 -19.64 21.45 -16.38
CA PRO A 208 -18.37 21.15 -16.99
C PRO A 208 -17.33 22.24 -16.71
N VAL A 209 -16.11 21.83 -16.42
CA VAL A 209 -14.96 22.72 -16.21
C VAL A 209 -14.07 22.73 -17.45
N HIS A 210 -13.34 23.82 -17.67
CA HIS A 210 -12.55 24.01 -18.90
C HIS A 210 -11.14 23.42 -18.84
N TYR A 211 -10.62 23.15 -17.64
CA TYR A 211 -9.22 22.75 -17.43
C TYR A 211 -8.98 21.23 -17.54
N VAL A 212 -10.04 20.42 -17.60
CA VAL A 212 -10.00 18.97 -17.87
C VAL A 212 -11.19 18.58 -18.76
N PRO A 213 -11.10 17.50 -19.55
CA PRO A 213 -12.24 16.94 -20.26
C PRO A 213 -13.38 16.58 -19.31
N SER A 214 -14.62 16.71 -19.80
CA SER A 214 -15.80 16.32 -19.04
C SER A 214 -15.74 14.83 -18.72
N GLY A 215 -15.82 14.47 -17.44
CA GLY A 215 -15.70 13.09 -16.95
C GLY A 215 -14.37 12.79 -16.27
N MET A 216 -13.40 13.71 -16.37
CA MET A 216 -12.07 13.58 -15.76
C MET A 216 -11.83 14.60 -14.64
N ASP A 217 -12.88 15.27 -14.18
CA ASP A 217 -12.84 16.22 -13.08
C ASP A 217 -13.12 15.54 -11.73
N ALA A 218 -12.63 16.12 -10.64
CA ALA A 218 -12.98 15.74 -9.27
C ALA A 218 -13.20 17.02 -8.48
N THR A 219 -14.43 17.28 -8.07
CA THR A 219 -14.76 18.44 -7.24
C THR A 219 -14.49 18.13 -5.78
N VAL A 220 -13.98 19.12 -5.06
CA VAL A 220 -13.67 19.04 -3.63
C VAL A 220 -14.15 20.30 -2.95
N PHE A 221 -14.53 20.17 -1.69
CA PHE A 221 -14.81 21.27 -0.78
C PHE A 221 -14.50 20.78 0.63
N TRP A 222 -13.95 21.66 1.48
CA TRP A 222 -13.61 21.29 2.85
C TRP A 222 -14.81 20.64 3.57
N ASP A 223 -14.57 19.56 4.31
CA ASP A 223 -15.55 18.62 4.88
C ASP A 223 -16.20 17.66 3.84
N SER A 224 -16.79 18.17 2.75
CA SER A 224 -17.34 17.33 1.66
C SER A 224 -17.76 18.16 0.43
N PRO A 225 -17.60 17.67 -0.81
CA PRO A 225 -17.06 16.35 -1.20
C PRO A 225 -15.53 16.26 -1.15
N ASP A 226 -15.00 15.04 -1.13
CA ASP A 226 -13.55 14.75 -1.17
C ASP A 226 -13.16 13.93 -2.42
N PHE A 227 -11.86 13.89 -2.72
CA PHE A 227 -11.27 12.95 -3.66
C PHE A 227 -10.33 12.00 -2.92
N LYS A 228 -10.63 10.70 -2.98
CA LYS A 228 -9.86 9.65 -2.30
C LYS A 228 -9.47 8.53 -3.25
N PHE A 229 -8.24 8.06 -3.11
CA PHE A 229 -7.77 6.85 -3.77
C PHE A 229 -6.93 6.00 -2.81
N GLU A 230 -6.92 4.70 -3.01
CA GLU A 230 -6.10 3.75 -2.26
C GLU A 230 -4.89 3.32 -3.09
N ASN A 231 -3.75 3.16 -2.44
CA ASN A 231 -2.63 2.44 -3.01
C ASN A 231 -2.80 0.93 -2.83
N ASN A 232 -3.51 0.31 -3.75
CA ASN A 232 -3.68 -1.14 -3.84
C ASN A 232 -2.45 -1.88 -4.41
N HIS A 233 -1.33 -1.19 -4.65
CA HIS A 233 -0.08 -1.80 -5.11
C HIS A 233 0.76 -2.32 -3.93
N LYS A 234 1.75 -3.15 -4.22
CA LYS A 234 2.69 -3.69 -3.23
C LYS A 234 3.81 -2.70 -2.88
N TYR A 235 4.06 -1.71 -3.73
CA TYR A 235 5.06 -0.66 -3.51
C TYR A 235 4.41 0.70 -3.19
N PRO A 236 5.10 1.58 -2.44
CA PRO A 236 4.66 2.95 -2.22
C PRO A 236 4.51 3.74 -3.53
N VAL A 237 3.53 4.65 -3.57
CA VAL A 237 3.39 5.64 -4.63
C VAL A 237 3.65 7.05 -4.11
N LYS A 238 4.17 7.92 -4.96
CA LYS A 238 4.47 9.32 -4.63
C LYS A 238 3.80 10.27 -5.61
N ILE A 239 3.09 11.24 -5.07
CA ILE A 239 2.48 12.31 -5.84
C ILE A 239 3.52 13.40 -6.05
N VAL A 240 3.81 13.75 -7.30
CA VAL A 240 4.70 14.85 -7.66
C VAL A 240 3.90 15.89 -8.43
N MET A 241 3.81 17.10 -7.89
CA MET A 241 3.10 18.22 -8.52
C MET A 241 4.07 19.37 -8.78
N ASN A 242 3.96 19.97 -9.96
CA ASN A 242 4.74 21.14 -10.33
C ASN A 242 3.89 22.13 -11.13
N MET A 243 3.94 23.39 -10.72
CA MET A 243 3.40 24.52 -11.48
C MET A 243 4.56 25.16 -12.24
N ASP A 244 4.47 25.23 -13.57
CA ASP A 244 5.51 25.85 -14.39
C ASP A 244 5.33 27.37 -14.53
N SER A 245 6.27 28.03 -15.21
CA SER A 245 6.23 29.48 -15.45
C SER A 245 5.14 29.93 -16.42
N SER A 246 4.43 29.00 -17.05
CA SER A 246 3.30 29.23 -17.96
C SER A 246 1.96 28.96 -17.25
N ASP A 247 1.97 28.90 -15.92
CA ASP A 247 0.83 28.58 -15.07
C ASP A 247 0.18 27.23 -15.39
N THR A 248 0.98 26.26 -15.84
CA THR A 248 0.53 24.89 -16.09
C THR A 248 0.89 23.99 -14.93
N LEU A 249 -0.13 23.41 -14.30
CA LEU A 249 0.02 22.38 -13.28
C LEU A 249 0.23 21.04 -13.95
N THR A 250 1.32 20.35 -13.63
CA THR A 250 1.58 18.96 -13.99
C THR A 250 1.59 18.10 -12.74
N VAL A 251 0.81 17.02 -12.76
CA VAL A 251 0.79 15.99 -11.72
C VAL A 251 1.35 14.69 -12.31
N LYS A 252 2.27 14.07 -11.58
CA LYS A 252 2.84 12.75 -11.86
C LYS A 252 2.63 11.84 -10.66
N ILE A 253 2.27 10.60 -10.92
CA ILE A 253 2.24 9.53 -9.93
C ILE A 253 3.47 8.67 -10.17
N LEU A 254 4.44 8.75 -9.25
CA LEU A 254 5.63 7.91 -9.27
C LEU A 254 5.39 6.65 -8.45
N GLY A 255 5.90 5.51 -8.89
CA GLY A 255 5.74 4.23 -8.19
C GLY A 255 6.58 3.14 -8.82
N THR A 256 6.16 1.89 -8.67
CA THR A 256 6.76 0.72 -9.31
C THR A 256 5.72 0.08 -10.21
N LYS A 257 6.07 -0.14 -11.48
CA LYS A 257 5.20 -0.87 -12.41
C LYS A 257 5.20 -2.36 -12.05
N GLU A 258 4.03 -2.91 -11.72
CA GLU A 258 3.87 -4.32 -11.30
C GLU A 258 3.36 -5.24 -12.41
N ASN A 259 2.83 -4.66 -13.49
CA ASN A 259 2.21 -5.36 -14.62
C ASN A 259 2.70 -4.75 -15.93
N ASP A 260 2.71 -5.49 -17.04
CA ASP A 260 3.24 -4.99 -18.31
C ASP A 260 2.27 -4.11 -19.12
N TYR A 261 1.00 -3.99 -18.69
CA TYR A 261 0.00 -3.22 -19.40
C TYR A 261 0.25 -1.71 -19.38
N THR A 262 -0.34 -0.99 -20.33
CA THR A 262 -0.47 0.47 -20.31
C THR A 262 -1.93 0.82 -20.09
N ILE A 263 -2.22 1.82 -19.27
CA ILE A 263 -3.60 2.24 -18.98
C ILE A 263 -3.86 3.56 -19.69
N GLU A 264 -4.96 3.62 -20.43
CA GLU A 264 -5.44 4.85 -21.04
C GLU A 264 -6.88 5.14 -20.60
N PRO A 265 -7.18 6.37 -20.16
CA PRO A 265 -8.54 6.77 -19.89
C PRO A 265 -9.34 6.92 -21.18
N ARG A 266 -10.58 6.43 -21.16
CA ARG A 266 -11.56 6.65 -22.20
C ARG A 266 -12.84 7.19 -21.59
N VAL A 267 -13.28 8.35 -22.07
CA VAL A 267 -14.58 8.91 -21.71
C VAL A 267 -15.60 8.54 -22.77
N GLU A 268 -16.68 7.90 -22.34
CA GLU A 268 -17.83 7.60 -23.17
C GLU A 268 -18.96 8.57 -22.83
N GLN A 269 -19.36 9.37 -23.82
CA GLN A 269 -20.50 10.27 -23.68
C GLN A 269 -21.80 9.49 -23.82
N ILE A 270 -22.67 9.56 -22.82
CA ILE A 270 -23.97 8.89 -22.79
C ILE A 270 -25.05 9.81 -23.36
N ASP A 271 -25.02 11.08 -22.96
CA ASP A 271 -25.87 12.16 -23.47
C ASP A 271 -25.14 13.51 -23.39
N GLU A 272 -25.83 14.62 -23.71
CA GLU A 272 -25.23 15.95 -23.74
C GLU A 272 -24.53 16.36 -22.43
N MET A 273 -25.03 15.87 -21.28
CA MET A 273 -24.55 16.27 -19.96
C MET A 273 -24.11 15.08 -19.09
N SER A 274 -23.96 13.88 -19.65
CA SER A 274 -23.64 12.68 -18.89
C SER A 274 -22.56 11.84 -19.57
N ASN A 275 -21.55 11.44 -18.81
CA ASN A 275 -20.42 10.65 -19.28
C ASN A 275 -20.12 9.48 -18.34
N VAL A 276 -19.54 8.41 -18.87
CA VAL A 276 -18.90 7.34 -18.09
C VAL A 276 -17.42 7.30 -18.45
N THR A 277 -16.56 7.31 -17.44
CA THR A 277 -15.10 7.26 -17.61
C THR A 277 -14.62 5.84 -17.32
N TYR A 278 -13.84 5.31 -18.26
CA TYR A 278 -13.24 3.99 -18.19
C TYR A 278 -11.71 4.07 -18.17
N ARG A 279 -11.09 3.00 -17.67
CA ARG A 279 -9.68 2.65 -17.89
C ARG A 279 -9.61 1.50 -18.87
N ASP A 280 -8.96 1.72 -20.01
CA ASP A 280 -8.66 0.66 -20.97
C ASP A 280 -7.21 0.20 -20.73
N TYR A 281 -7.06 -1.07 -20.35
CA TYR A 281 -5.77 -1.73 -20.13
C TYR A 281 -5.30 -2.34 -21.45
N LYS A 282 -4.14 -1.91 -21.92
CA LYS A 282 -3.58 -2.30 -23.21
C LYS A 282 -2.35 -3.18 -23.03
N ASP A 283 -2.26 -4.25 -23.81
CA ASP A 283 -1.05 -5.07 -23.90
C ASP A 283 0.10 -4.33 -24.60
N ALA A 284 1.27 -4.97 -24.68
CA ALA A 284 2.44 -4.40 -25.36
C ALA A 284 2.25 -4.13 -26.86
N SER A 285 1.23 -4.74 -27.49
CA SER A 285 0.87 -4.50 -28.89
C SER A 285 -0.16 -3.37 -29.06
N GLY A 286 -0.65 -2.81 -27.95
CA GLY A 286 -1.67 -1.75 -27.92
C GLY A 286 -3.11 -2.25 -27.96
N ASN A 287 -3.36 -3.56 -27.86
CA ASN A 287 -4.71 -4.10 -27.85
C ASN A 287 -5.32 -3.97 -26.45
N VAL A 288 -6.59 -3.56 -26.39
CA VAL A 288 -7.33 -3.52 -25.12
C VAL A 288 -7.63 -4.96 -24.66
N VAL A 289 -7.09 -5.33 -23.50
CA VAL A 289 -7.27 -6.66 -22.87
C VAL A 289 -8.27 -6.64 -21.72
N LYS A 290 -8.49 -5.48 -21.10
CA LYS A 290 -9.46 -5.25 -20.03
C LYS A 290 -9.96 -3.81 -20.14
N SER A 291 -11.24 -3.59 -19.88
CA SER A 291 -11.81 -2.27 -19.67
C SER A 291 -12.56 -2.25 -18.35
N GLU A 292 -12.45 -1.15 -17.62
CA GLU A 292 -13.03 -1.00 -16.29
C GLU A 292 -13.71 0.35 -16.17
N SER A 293 -14.95 0.38 -15.68
CA SER A 293 -15.64 1.64 -15.39
C SER A 293 -15.12 2.21 -14.07
N VAL A 294 -14.66 3.46 -14.09
CA VAL A 294 -14.15 4.15 -12.90
C VAL A 294 -15.23 5.02 -12.27
N CYS A 295 -15.95 5.81 -13.08
CA CYS A 295 -17.00 6.68 -12.56
C CYS A 295 -18.00 7.10 -13.65
N ALA A 296 -19.17 7.54 -13.20
CA ALA A 296 -20.12 8.27 -14.01
C ALA A 296 -20.12 9.75 -13.61
N SER A 297 -20.40 10.64 -14.55
CA SER A 297 -20.53 12.07 -14.31
C SER A 297 -21.84 12.57 -14.89
N LYS A 298 -22.52 13.45 -14.16
CA LYS A 298 -23.72 14.13 -14.65
C LYS A 298 -23.67 15.62 -14.33
N TYR A 299 -23.76 16.43 -15.36
CA TYR A 299 -23.63 17.87 -15.32
C TYR A 299 -24.99 18.55 -15.51
N LYS A 300 -25.06 19.84 -15.17
CA LYS A 300 -26.16 20.74 -15.48
C LYS A 300 -25.71 21.70 -16.57
N PRO A 301 -26.57 22.03 -17.55
CA PRO A 301 -26.26 23.04 -18.55
C PRO A 301 -26.02 24.39 -17.87
N LEU A 302 -25.18 25.22 -18.50
CA LEU A 302 -25.03 26.62 -18.10
C LEU A 302 -26.39 27.31 -18.24
N ASN A 303 -27.01 27.71 -17.12
CA ASN A 303 -28.18 28.58 -17.20
C ASN A 303 -27.74 29.92 -17.82
N SER A 304 -28.23 30.22 -19.01
CA SER A 304 -28.12 31.53 -19.68
C SER A 304 -29.02 32.58 -19.00
N GLY A 305 -28.92 32.68 -17.67
CA GLY A 305 -29.80 33.49 -16.82
C GLY A 305 -29.08 34.64 -16.16
N SER A 306 -28.78 35.68 -16.94
CA SER A 306 -28.74 37.08 -16.49
C SER A 306 -29.08 37.99 -17.66
#